data_AF-A0A4Y8LH95-F1
#
_entry.id   AF-A0A4Y8LH95-F1
#
_cell.length_a   1.000
_cell.length_b   1.000
_cell.length_c   1.000
_cell.angle_alpha   90.00
_cell.angle_beta   90.00
_cell.angle_gamma   90.00
#
_symmetry.space_group_name_H-M   'P 1'
#
loop_
_entity.id
_entity.type
_entity.pdbx_description
1 polymer ?
#
loop_
_entity_poly.entity_id
_entity_poly.type
_entity_poly.pdbx_seq_one_letter_code
_entity_poly.pdbx_strand_id
1 'polypeptide(L)'
;MRLRKKRVAGALFIICFLFIQFMYPYSVFSMNKEVSVKTENEEIEEFTEDLTEVKNQADTDYKAQIVKALEKKWITEKETTITRDHLEDLRNEIVRVREQLHQESAMIVEQNAAETQLIAFMQEDFLVYEAELNELLDQPWKTRGELKDRLTKLQQNLHTSVRKLKNL
;
A
#
# COMPACT_ATOMS: atom_id res chain seq x y z
N MET A 1 -29.16 -43.36 -32.40
CA MET A 1 -29.69 -42.66 -31.20
C MET A 1 -28.64 -42.31 -30.13
N ARG A 2 -27.55 -43.09 -29.94
CA ARG A 2 -26.52 -42.83 -28.91
C ARG A 2 -25.64 -41.56 -29.13
N LEU A 3 -25.41 -41.16 -30.39
CA LEU A 3 -24.60 -39.98 -30.72
C LEU A 3 -25.28 -38.64 -30.36
N ARG A 4 -26.62 -38.55 -30.43
CA ARG A 4 -27.37 -37.34 -30.03
C ARG A 4 -27.32 -37.10 -28.51
N LYS A 5 -27.38 -38.17 -27.70
CA LYS A 5 -27.31 -38.08 -26.24
C LYS A 5 -25.95 -37.54 -25.75
N LYS A 6 -24.84 -37.91 -26.41
CA LYS A 6 -23.50 -37.39 -26.08
C LYS A 6 -23.36 -35.89 -26.35
N ARG A 7 -23.98 -35.38 -27.42
CA ARG A 7 -23.96 -33.94 -27.77
C ARG A 7 -24.77 -33.10 -26.79
N VAL A 8 -25.90 -33.62 -26.32
CA VAL A 8 -26.73 -32.96 -25.30
C VAL A 8 -26.02 -32.91 -23.94
N ALA A 9 -25.35 -33.98 -23.53
CA ALA A 9 -24.57 -34.00 -22.29
C ALA A 9 -23.36 -33.03 -22.32
N GLY A 10 -22.65 -32.95 -23.45
CA GLY A 10 -21.56 -32.00 -23.63
C GLY A 10 -22.03 -30.54 -23.63
N ALA A 11 -23.17 -30.24 -24.25
CA ALA A 11 -23.77 -28.91 -24.22
C ALA A 11 -24.20 -28.50 -22.80
N LEU A 12 -24.76 -29.44 -22.03
CA LEU A 12 -25.13 -29.19 -20.63
C LEU A 12 -23.90 -28.89 -19.77
N PHE A 13 -22.81 -29.62 -19.98
CA PHE A 13 -21.54 -29.38 -19.27
C PHE A 13 -20.97 -27.99 -19.57
N ILE A 14 -21.00 -27.55 -20.83
CA ILE A 14 -20.54 -26.20 -21.21
C ILE A 14 -21.43 -25.12 -20.58
N ILE A 15 -22.76 -25.30 -20.59
CA ILE A 15 -23.69 -24.34 -19.98
C ILE A 15 -23.48 -24.27 -18.47
N CYS A 16 -23.34 -25.41 -17.79
CA CYS A 16 -23.04 -25.43 -16.36
C CYS A 16 -21.66 -24.81 -16.07
N PHE A 17 -20.64 -25.06 -16.89
CA PHE A 17 -19.32 -24.47 -16.74
C PHE A 17 -19.34 -22.94 -16.92
N LEU A 18 -20.05 -22.45 -17.95
CA LEU A 18 -20.26 -21.02 -18.17
C LEU A 18 -21.09 -20.37 -17.07
N PHE A 19 -22.11 -21.08 -16.56
CA PHE A 19 -22.92 -20.60 -15.43
C PHE A 19 -22.11 -20.56 -14.13
N ILE A 20 -21.25 -21.55 -13.88
CA ILE A 20 -20.31 -21.52 -12.75
C ILE A 20 -19.29 -20.39 -12.92
N GLN A 21 -18.77 -20.15 -14.12
CA GLN A 21 -17.91 -18.98 -14.39
C GLN A 21 -18.66 -17.65 -14.25
N PHE A 22 -19.96 -17.61 -14.54
CA PHE A 22 -20.78 -16.41 -14.38
C PHE A 22 -21.16 -16.16 -12.91
N MET A 23 -21.48 -17.21 -12.16
CA MET A 23 -21.83 -17.15 -10.73
C MET A 23 -20.60 -17.00 -9.84
N TYR A 24 -19.46 -17.56 -10.28
CA TYR A 24 -18.17 -17.53 -9.62
C TYR A 24 -17.08 -17.11 -10.63
N PRO A 25 -17.07 -15.85 -11.09
CA PRO A 25 -15.98 -15.33 -11.92
C PRO A 25 -14.61 -15.39 -11.22
N TYR A 26 -14.60 -15.70 -9.92
CA TYR A 26 -13.46 -15.77 -9.02
C TYR A 26 -13.23 -17.18 -8.43
N SER A 27 -13.58 -18.24 -9.16
CA SER A 27 -13.37 -19.62 -8.71
C SER A 27 -11.87 -19.99 -8.67
N VAL A 28 -11.31 -19.93 -7.46
CA VAL A 28 -10.13 -20.67 -6.93
C VAL A 28 -8.73 -20.14 -7.27
N PHE A 29 -8.50 -19.45 -8.40
CA PHE A 29 -7.16 -18.91 -8.71
C PHE A 29 -6.83 -17.53 -8.09
N SER A 30 -7.76 -16.94 -7.32
CA SER A 30 -7.55 -15.62 -6.69
C SER A 30 -7.34 -15.68 -5.16
N MET A 31 -7.05 -16.85 -4.58
CA MET A 31 -7.00 -17.00 -3.11
C MET A 31 -5.66 -16.63 -2.47
N ASN A 32 -4.57 -16.53 -3.23
CA ASN A 32 -3.33 -15.91 -2.78
C ASN A 32 -3.09 -14.70 -3.67
N LYS A 33 -3.75 -13.58 -3.35
CA LYS A 33 -3.61 -12.37 -4.16
C LYS A 33 -2.25 -11.72 -3.85
N GLU A 34 -1.23 -12.24 -4.51
CA GLU A 34 0.09 -11.65 -4.58
C GLU A 34 0.17 -10.76 -5.81
N VAL A 35 0.68 -9.54 -5.66
CA VAL A 35 0.90 -8.62 -6.78
C VAL A 35 2.34 -8.14 -6.77
N SER A 36 3.07 -8.46 -7.83
CA SER A 36 4.39 -7.89 -8.08
C SER A 36 4.25 -6.45 -8.58
N VAL A 37 4.82 -5.51 -7.82
CA VAL A 37 4.98 -4.10 -8.22
C VAL A 37 6.41 -3.90 -8.69
N LYS A 38 6.57 -3.16 -9.77
CA LYS A 38 7.86 -2.75 -10.32
C LYS A 38 7.90 -1.24 -10.34
N THR A 39 8.93 -0.69 -9.72
CA THR A 39 9.16 0.75 -9.62
C THR A 39 10.47 1.07 -10.33
N GLU A 40 10.56 2.25 -10.92
CA GLU A 40 11.72 2.63 -11.71
C GLU A 40 12.95 2.74 -10.79
N ASN A 41 14.12 2.34 -11.31
CA ASN A 41 15.34 2.29 -10.52
C ASN A 41 15.74 3.66 -9.96
N GLU A 42 15.58 4.70 -10.77
CA GLU A 42 15.92 6.08 -10.42
C GLU A 42 15.04 6.59 -9.27
N GLU A 43 13.73 6.30 -9.30
CA GLU A 43 12.80 6.71 -8.24
C GLU A 43 13.10 6.06 -6.88
N ILE A 44 13.57 4.80 -6.87
CA ILE A 44 13.93 4.11 -5.64
C ILE A 44 15.27 4.57 -5.10
N GLU A 45 16.25 4.80 -5.98
CA GLU A 45 17.57 5.29 -5.58
C GLU A 45 17.43 6.67 -4.94
N GLU A 46 16.68 7.58 -5.58
CA GLU A 46 16.39 8.90 -5.03
C GLU A 46 15.61 8.82 -3.71
N PHE A 47 14.58 7.97 -3.64
CA PHE A 47 13.83 7.77 -2.40
C PHE A 47 14.70 7.24 -1.25
N THR A 48 15.57 6.28 -1.54
CA THR A 48 16.44 5.67 -0.53
C THR A 48 17.48 6.68 -0.05
N GLU A 49 17.98 7.53 -0.94
CA GLU A 49 18.86 8.65 -0.60
C GLU A 49 18.13 9.66 0.30
N ASP A 50 16.94 10.11 -0.10
CA ASP A 50 16.12 11.04 0.68
C ASP A 50 15.78 10.46 2.07
N LEU A 51 15.41 9.18 2.14
CA LEU A 51 15.11 8.49 3.40
C LEU A 51 16.35 8.38 4.30
N THR A 52 17.52 8.15 3.71
CA THR A 52 18.80 8.11 4.44
C THR A 52 19.18 9.48 5.00
N GLU A 53 18.94 10.55 4.23
CA GLU A 53 19.16 11.91 4.71
C GLU A 53 18.23 12.27 5.86
N VAL A 54 16.93 12.00 5.75
CA VAL A 54 15.95 12.21 6.84
C VAL A 54 16.35 11.39 8.07
N LYS A 55 16.83 10.16 7.89
CA LYS A 55 17.34 9.31 8.98
C LYS A 55 18.56 9.92 9.67
N ASN A 56 19.49 10.49 8.92
CA ASN A 56 20.67 11.16 9.48
C ASN A 56 20.32 12.45 10.22
N GLN A 57 19.20 13.08 9.87
CA GLN A 57 18.65 14.28 10.51
C GLN A 57 17.61 13.99 11.60
N ALA A 58 17.29 12.71 11.85
CA ALA A 58 16.31 12.29 12.84
C ALA A 58 16.87 12.46 14.27
N ASP A 59 16.79 13.70 14.76
CA ASP A 59 17.17 14.13 16.11
C ASP A 59 16.10 13.85 17.17
N THR A 60 14.90 13.47 16.74
CA THR A 60 13.71 13.27 17.57
C THR A 60 13.13 11.87 17.38
N ASP A 61 12.52 11.31 18.44
CA ASP A 61 11.98 9.94 18.43
C ASP A 61 10.90 9.77 17.34
N TYR A 62 10.05 10.79 17.13
CA TYR A 62 9.00 10.72 16.11
C TYR A 62 9.55 10.66 14.67
N LYS A 63 10.62 11.39 14.35
CA LYS A 63 11.28 11.30 13.03
C LYS A 63 11.85 9.90 12.79
N ALA A 64 12.45 9.29 13.81
CA ALA A 64 12.97 7.93 13.71
C ALA A 64 11.85 6.90 13.44
N GLN A 65 10.67 7.06 14.04
CA GLN A 65 9.52 6.20 13.79
C GLN A 65 8.91 6.40 12.40
N ILE A 66 8.86 7.65 11.90
CA ILE A 66 8.46 7.97 10.53
C ILE A 66 9.37 7.22 9.54
N VAL A 67 10.70 7.35 9.72
CA VAL A 67 11.67 6.67 8.86
C VAL A 67 11.45 5.16 8.89
N LYS A 68 11.30 4.58 10.07
CA LYS A 68 11.06 3.14 10.23
C LYS A 68 9.79 2.65 9.52
N ALA A 69 8.73 3.46 9.51
CA ALA A 69 7.51 3.11 8.78
C ALA A 69 7.68 3.13 7.26
N LEU A 70 8.62 3.94 6.77
CA LEU A 70 8.89 4.15 5.35
C LEU A 70 10.04 3.26 4.82
N GLU A 71 10.83 2.64 5.70
CA GLU A 71 11.88 1.66 5.37
C GLU A 71 11.36 0.26 4.97
N LYS A 72 10.04 0.08 4.76
CA LYS A 72 9.48 -1.22 4.39
C LYS A 72 9.95 -1.64 2.99
N LYS A 73 10.31 -2.92 2.83
CA LYS A 73 10.88 -3.49 1.59
C LYS A 73 10.11 -3.15 0.32
N TRP A 74 8.78 -3.21 0.34
CA TRP A 74 7.98 -2.95 -0.86
C TRP A 74 7.99 -1.47 -1.30
N ILE A 75 8.47 -0.57 -0.43
CA ILE A 75 8.68 0.86 -0.71
C ILE A 75 10.12 1.08 -1.24
N THR A 76 11.09 0.33 -0.70
CA THR A 76 12.54 0.53 -0.94
C THR A 76 13.15 -0.41 -1.98
N GLU A 77 12.43 -1.43 -2.47
CA GLU A 77 12.94 -2.41 -3.42
C GLU A 77 12.32 -2.26 -4.82
N LYS A 78 13.14 -2.51 -5.86
CA LYS A 78 12.82 -2.38 -7.30
C LYS A 78 11.68 -3.27 -7.77
N GLU A 79 11.60 -4.46 -7.20
CA GLU A 79 10.54 -5.41 -7.49
C GLU A 79 10.17 -6.14 -6.20
N THR A 80 8.93 -5.98 -5.76
CA THR A 80 8.42 -6.66 -4.56
C THR A 80 7.09 -7.32 -4.85
N THR A 81 6.91 -8.51 -4.28
CA THR A 81 5.62 -9.20 -4.27
C THR A 81 4.84 -8.80 -3.03
N ILE A 82 3.72 -8.11 -3.23
CA ILE A 82 2.88 -7.56 -2.17
C ILE A 82 1.71 -8.52 -1.91
N THR A 83 1.57 -8.93 -0.66
CA THR A 83 0.47 -9.73 -0.14
C THR A 83 -0.48 -8.83 0.65
N ARG A 84 -1.64 -9.35 1.02
CA ARG A 84 -2.55 -8.64 1.94
C ARG A 84 -1.86 -8.33 3.27
N ASP A 85 -1.13 -9.29 3.82
CA ASP A 85 -0.42 -9.14 5.09
C ASP A 85 0.58 -7.98 5.06
N HIS A 86 1.29 -7.77 3.93
CA HIS A 86 2.18 -6.61 3.77
C HIS A 86 1.43 -5.27 3.86
N LEU A 87 0.19 -5.19 3.34
CA LEU A 87 -0.63 -3.99 3.41
C LEU A 87 -1.20 -3.78 4.82
N GLU A 88 -1.61 -4.85 5.50
CA GLU A 88 -2.06 -4.78 6.89
C GLU A 88 -0.92 -4.33 7.82
N ASP A 89 0.28 -4.88 7.64
CA ASP A 89 1.48 -4.49 8.39
C ASP A 89 1.83 -3.01 8.20
N LEU A 90 1.78 -2.53 6.96
CA LEU A 90 2.01 -1.12 6.67
C LEU A 90 0.94 -0.23 7.31
N ARG A 91 -0.34 -0.59 7.17
CA ARG A 91 -1.45 0.16 7.75
C ARG A 91 -1.27 0.28 9.27
N ASN A 92 -0.94 -0.82 9.94
CA ASN A 92 -0.73 -0.84 11.38
C ASN A 92 0.45 0.06 11.80
N GLU A 93 1.54 0.07 11.02
CA GLU A 93 2.67 0.96 11.27
C GLU A 93 2.31 2.44 11.06
N ILE A 94 1.59 2.76 9.99
CA ILE A 94 1.11 4.13 9.71
C ILE A 94 0.18 4.63 10.81
N VAL A 95 -0.77 3.81 11.26
CA VAL A 95 -1.67 4.13 12.38
C VAL A 95 -0.86 4.41 13.64
N ARG A 96 0.12 3.55 13.95
CA ARG A 96 1.00 3.71 15.11
C ARG A 96 1.79 5.02 15.05
N VAL A 97 2.42 5.32 13.91
CA VAL A 97 3.20 6.56 13.75
C VAL A 97 2.29 7.78 13.87
N ARG A 98 1.09 7.76 13.28
CA ARG A 98 0.13 8.86 13.41
C ARG A 98 -0.29 9.08 14.87
N GLU A 99 -0.58 8.03 15.61
CA GLU A 99 -0.95 8.14 17.03
C GLU A 99 0.19 8.74 17.88
N GLN A 100 1.44 8.37 17.59
CA GLN A 100 2.60 8.96 18.23
C GLN A 100 2.77 10.43 17.85
N LEU A 101 2.64 10.77 16.57
CA LEU A 101 2.65 12.16 16.13
C LEU A 101 1.56 12.98 16.80
N HIS A 102 0.40 12.39 17.07
CA HIS A 102 -0.67 13.06 17.81
C HIS A 102 -0.26 13.37 19.25
N GLN A 103 0.36 12.41 19.94
CA GLN A 103 0.90 12.60 21.30
C GLN A 103 2.00 13.66 21.32
N GLU A 104 2.93 13.62 20.37
CA GLU A 104 4.02 14.58 20.24
C GLU A 104 3.52 15.98 19.90
N SER A 105 2.52 16.11 19.02
CA SER A 105 1.89 17.40 18.74
C SER A 105 1.30 18.03 19.99
N ALA A 106 0.72 17.24 20.89
CA ALA A 106 0.20 17.75 22.15
C ALA A 106 1.30 18.24 23.12
N MET A 107 2.55 17.75 22.96
CA MET A 107 3.69 18.15 23.78
C MET A 107 4.50 19.32 23.19
N ILE A 108 4.56 19.45 21.85
CA ILE A 108 5.43 20.39 21.13
C ILE A 108 4.77 21.76 20.88
N VAL A 109 3.45 21.90 21.10
CA VAL A 109 2.66 23.13 20.91
C VAL A 109 3.26 24.39 21.59
N GLU A 110 4.14 24.22 22.58
CA GLU A 110 4.77 25.34 23.29
C GLU A 110 6.18 25.76 22.82
N GLN A 111 6.88 24.98 21.97
CA GLN A 111 8.32 25.20 21.74
C GLN A 111 8.76 25.53 20.30
N ASN A 112 8.07 25.04 19.26
CA ASN A 112 8.51 25.29 17.88
C ASN A 112 7.35 25.24 16.86
N ALA A 113 6.99 26.41 16.30
CA ALA A 113 5.90 26.54 15.34
C ALA A 113 6.14 25.78 14.03
N ALA A 114 7.40 25.67 13.59
CA ALA A 114 7.76 24.94 12.37
C ALA A 114 7.59 23.42 12.55
N GLU A 115 8.04 22.88 13.68
CA GLU A 115 7.84 21.46 14.01
C GLU A 115 6.36 21.10 14.21
N THR A 116 5.58 22.00 14.81
CA THR A 116 4.14 21.80 14.97
C THR A 116 3.44 21.69 13.61
N GLN A 117 3.81 22.54 12.65
CA GLN A 117 3.30 22.46 11.28
C GLN A 117 3.73 21.16 10.57
N LEU A 118 4.97 20.73 10.78
CA LEU A 118 5.47 19.48 10.22
C LEU A 118 4.68 18.27 10.74
N ILE A 119 4.46 18.20 12.05
CA ILE A 119 3.72 17.11 12.67
C ILE A 119 2.28 17.09 12.15
N ALA A 120 1.62 18.25 12.06
CA ALA A 120 0.27 18.36 11.50
C ALA A 120 0.21 17.89 10.04
N PHE A 121 1.17 18.29 9.22
CA PHE A 121 1.30 17.86 7.83
C PHE A 121 1.47 16.33 7.72
N MET A 122 2.37 15.75 8.51
CA MET A 122 2.61 14.30 8.52
C MET A 122 1.40 13.51 9.02
N GLN A 123 0.66 14.04 10.00
CA GLN A 123 -0.59 13.42 10.46
C GLN A 123 -1.64 13.38 9.36
N GLU A 124 -1.77 14.46 8.58
CA GLU A 124 -2.71 14.54 7.45
C GLU A 124 -2.33 13.56 6.34
N ASP A 125 -1.06 13.52 5.95
CA ASP A 125 -0.56 12.57 4.94
C ASP A 125 -0.81 11.11 5.40
N PHE A 126 -0.48 10.78 6.66
CA PHE A 126 -0.74 9.43 7.20
C PHE A 126 -2.22 9.08 7.34
N LEU A 127 -3.10 10.05 7.57
CA LEU A 127 -4.56 9.85 7.52
C LEU A 127 -5.02 9.46 6.11
N VAL A 128 -4.50 10.15 5.08
CA VAL A 128 -4.79 9.82 3.68
C VAL A 128 -4.28 8.43 3.35
N TYR A 129 -3.05 8.07 3.76
CA TYR A 129 -2.51 6.73 3.53
C TYR A 129 -3.28 5.64 4.24
N GLU A 130 -3.71 5.86 5.48
CA GLU A 130 -4.56 4.90 6.18
C GLU A 130 -5.87 4.67 5.42
N ALA A 131 -6.51 5.74 4.94
CA ALA A 131 -7.75 5.64 4.16
C ALA A 131 -7.54 4.87 2.85
N GLU A 132 -6.47 5.17 2.10
CA GLU A 132 -6.11 4.44 0.88
C GLU A 132 -5.83 2.96 1.16
N LEU A 133 -5.14 2.64 2.26
CA LEU A 133 -4.87 1.26 2.66
C LEU A 133 -6.12 0.52 3.10
N ASN A 134 -7.02 1.18 3.84
CA ASN A 134 -8.32 0.62 4.20
C ASN A 134 -9.13 0.29 2.94
N GLU A 135 -9.17 1.19 1.96
CA GLU A 135 -9.82 0.91 0.67
C GLU A 135 -9.20 -0.30 -0.03
N LEU A 136 -7.86 -0.38 -0.04
CA LEU A 136 -7.14 -1.51 -0.64
C LEU A 136 -7.43 -2.83 0.09
N LEU A 137 -7.60 -2.81 1.41
CA LEU A 137 -7.87 -4.00 2.21
C LEU A 137 -9.34 -4.46 2.14
N ASP A 138 -10.28 -3.52 2.01
CA ASP A 138 -11.72 -3.79 2.05
C ASP A 138 -12.30 -4.12 0.66
N GLN A 139 -11.70 -3.62 -0.43
CA GLN A 139 -12.24 -3.82 -1.77
C GLN A 139 -11.81 -5.16 -2.37
N PRO A 140 -12.74 -5.94 -2.97
CA PRO A 140 -12.35 -7.06 -3.82
C PRO A 140 -11.63 -6.49 -5.04
N TRP A 141 -10.32 -6.71 -5.11
CA TRP A 141 -9.49 -6.28 -6.25
C TRP A 141 -10.08 -6.82 -7.55
N LYS A 142 -10.67 -5.95 -8.38
CA LYS A 142 -11.35 -6.36 -9.62
C LYS A 142 -10.36 -6.90 -10.64
N THR A 143 -9.15 -6.32 -10.67
CA THR A 143 -8.04 -6.76 -11.53
C THR A 143 -6.68 -6.58 -10.87
N ARG A 144 -5.67 -7.36 -11.29
CA ARG A 144 -4.27 -7.18 -10.87
C ARG A 144 -3.69 -5.84 -11.31
N GLY A 145 -4.15 -5.31 -12.46
CA GLY A 145 -3.73 -4.01 -12.98
C GLY A 145 -4.19 -2.85 -12.09
N GLU A 146 -5.46 -2.84 -11.70
CA GLU A 146 -6.01 -1.82 -10.80
C GLU A 146 -5.29 -1.81 -9.44
N LEU A 147 -5.01 -2.99 -8.88
CA LEU A 147 -4.25 -3.07 -7.64
C LEU A 147 -2.82 -2.54 -7.84
N LYS A 148 -2.13 -2.92 -8.92
CA LYS A 148 -0.80 -2.43 -9.23
C LYS A 148 -0.77 -0.90 -9.32
N ASP A 149 -1.70 -0.30 -10.07
CA ASP A 149 -1.76 1.15 -10.25
C ASP A 149 -2.00 1.89 -8.93
N ARG A 150 -2.87 1.35 -8.06
CA ARG A 150 -3.10 1.92 -6.71
C ARG A 150 -1.88 1.79 -5.81
N LEU A 151 -1.18 0.65 -5.85
CA LEU A 151 0.05 0.45 -5.07
C LEU A 151 1.19 1.36 -5.55
N THR A 152 1.33 1.55 -6.86
CA THR A 152 2.30 2.49 -7.43
C THR A 152 1.99 3.93 -7.00
N LYS A 153 0.72 4.35 -7.04
CA LYS A 153 0.32 5.69 -6.56
C LYS A 153 0.60 5.89 -5.08
N LEU A 154 0.26 4.90 -4.25
CA LEU A 154 0.55 4.92 -2.82
C LEU A 154 2.06 5.09 -2.58
N GLN A 155 2.89 4.33 -3.29
CA GLN A 155 4.35 4.43 -3.20
C GLN A 155 4.87 5.83 -3.62
N GLN A 156 4.39 6.38 -4.74
CA GLN A 156 4.77 7.72 -5.21
C GLN A 156 4.37 8.84 -4.23
N ASN A 157 3.21 8.72 -3.61
CA ASN A 157 2.77 9.67 -2.60
C ASN A 157 3.70 9.59 -1.38
N LEU A 158 4.01 8.39 -0.88
CA LEU A 158 4.95 8.19 0.23
C LEU A 158 6.33 8.78 -0.06
N HIS A 159 6.84 8.60 -1.29
CA HIS A 159 8.10 9.22 -1.73
C HIS A 159 8.03 10.75 -1.66
N THR A 160 6.89 11.33 -2.08
CA THR A 160 6.67 12.78 -2.03
C THR A 160 6.66 13.31 -0.59
N SER A 161 6.08 12.58 0.36
CA SER A 161 6.11 12.94 1.78
C SER A 161 7.53 12.94 2.34
N VAL A 162 8.38 11.97 1.97
CA VAL A 162 9.79 11.93 2.39
C VAL A 162 10.57 13.11 1.81
N ARG A 163 10.38 13.43 0.52
CA ARG A 163 11.03 14.60 -0.08
C ARG A 163 10.63 15.90 0.61
N LYS A 164 9.38 16.03 1.05
CA LYS A 164 8.93 17.19 1.85
C LYS A 164 9.60 17.22 3.22
N LEU A 165 9.75 16.07 3.88
CA LEU A 165 10.48 15.96 5.15
C LEU A 165 11.95 16.37 5.02
N LYS A 166 12.62 16.00 3.92
CA LYS A 166 14.03 16.36 3.66
C LYS A 166 14.28 17.86 3.47
N ASN A 167 13.34 18.57 2.86
CA ASN A 167 13.52 19.98 2.46
C ASN A 167 13.19 20.99 3.58
N LEU A 168 13.00 20.53 4.82
CA LEU A 168 12.62 21.32 5.99
C LEU A 168 13.68 21.20 7.08
#